data_AF-A0A4Z2BRZ0-F1
#
_entry.id   AF-A0A4Z2BRZ0-F1
#
_cell.length_a   1.000
_cell.length_b   1.000
_cell.length_c   1.000
_cell.angle_alpha   90.00
_cell.angle_beta   90.00
_cell.angle_gamma   90.00
#
_symmetry.space_group_name_H-M   'P 1'
#
loop_
_entity.id
_entity.type
_entity.pdbx_description
1 polymer ?
#
loop_
_entity_poly.entity_id
_entity_poly.type
_entity_poly.pdbx_seq_one_letter_code
_entity_poly.pdbx_strand_id
1 'polypeptide(L)'
;MAVVQTAYANGSSTDYLRDTLKVTVQCSKTGVKYLQQMAQKFDIGVYFEANGHGTVVFSKSAEDQIHQLAEDPSANDEAKRAARMLQSSVNVINQTIGDAISDMLLIEAILAIKGMTIQQWHAIYTDLPNRQIKVKVADRRVIDTTDAERRAVSPAGLQEAIDSLVKRHKKARSFVRPSGTEDVVRIYAEAETQESADALAH
;
A
#
# COMPACT_ATOMS: atom_id res chain seq x y z
N MET A 1 -4.49 -8.78 -11.38
CA MET A 1 -4.42 -8.29 -9.99
C MET A 1 -3.42 -7.15 -9.89
N ALA A 2 -3.68 -6.16 -9.04
CA ALA A 2 -2.72 -5.11 -8.69
C ALA A 2 -2.80 -4.76 -7.21
N VAL A 3 -1.70 -4.25 -6.67
CA VAL A 3 -1.61 -3.68 -5.32
C VAL A 3 -1.49 -2.16 -5.42
N VAL A 4 -2.34 -1.44 -4.72
CA VAL A 4 -2.35 0.02 -4.67
C VAL A 4 -1.84 0.48 -3.31
N GLN A 5 -0.78 1.27 -3.32
CA GLN A 5 -0.14 1.84 -2.14
C GLN A 5 -0.18 3.37 -2.20
N THR A 6 0.13 4.03 -1.08
CA THR A 6 0.44 5.46 -1.06
C THR A 6 1.95 5.66 -0.94
N ALA A 7 2.40 6.91 -1.06
CA ALA A 7 3.80 7.25 -0.82
C ALA A 7 4.30 6.85 0.58
N TYR A 8 3.42 6.60 1.57
CA TYR A 8 3.82 6.17 2.91
C TYR A 8 4.18 4.69 3.03
N ALA A 9 3.88 3.87 2.01
CA ALA A 9 4.32 2.49 2.03
C ALA A 9 5.86 2.43 2.05
N ASN A 10 6.41 1.51 2.85
CA ASN A 10 7.85 1.30 2.92
C ASN A 10 8.37 0.83 1.56
N GLY A 11 9.52 1.34 1.12
CA GLY A 11 10.14 0.98 -0.14
C GLY A 11 10.36 -0.53 -0.29
N SER A 12 10.72 -1.23 0.79
CA SER A 12 10.89 -2.68 0.79
C SER A 12 9.60 -3.44 0.48
N SER A 13 8.44 -2.92 0.91
CA SER A 13 7.15 -3.54 0.58
C SER A 13 6.86 -3.45 -0.92
N THR A 14 7.12 -2.28 -1.52
CA THR A 14 6.97 -2.07 -2.97
C THR A 14 7.93 -2.94 -3.77
N ASP A 15 9.19 -3.04 -3.33
CA ASP A 15 10.21 -3.87 -3.96
C ASP A 15 9.87 -5.36 -3.84
N TYR A 16 9.39 -5.83 -2.68
CA TYR A 16 8.94 -7.22 -2.51
C TYR A 16 7.79 -7.56 -3.47
N LEU A 17 6.77 -6.70 -3.54
CA LEU A 17 5.63 -6.89 -4.44
C LEU A 17 6.08 -6.94 -5.92
N ARG A 18 6.92 -6.00 -6.35
CA ARG A 18 7.37 -5.90 -7.74
C ARG A 18 8.39 -6.97 -8.11
N ASP A 19 9.40 -7.18 -7.26
CA ASP A 19 10.59 -7.95 -7.61
C ASP A 19 10.51 -9.40 -7.16
N THR A 20 9.74 -9.71 -6.10
CA THR A 20 9.54 -11.08 -5.62
C THR A 20 8.21 -11.65 -6.08
N LEU A 21 7.09 -10.99 -5.77
CA LEU A 21 5.76 -11.49 -6.16
C LEU A 21 5.41 -11.22 -7.63
N LYS A 22 6.17 -10.35 -8.31
CA LYS A 22 5.95 -9.97 -9.71
C LYS A 22 4.54 -9.45 -9.99
N VAL A 23 3.95 -8.73 -9.03
CA VAL A 23 2.62 -8.12 -9.17
C VAL A 23 2.72 -6.66 -9.58
N THR A 24 1.71 -6.17 -10.29
CA THR A 24 1.58 -4.75 -10.61
C THR A 24 1.38 -3.94 -9.32
N VAL A 25 2.24 -2.95 -9.10
CA VAL A 25 2.12 -2.01 -7.97
C VAL A 25 1.82 -0.62 -8.50
N GLN A 26 0.83 0.05 -7.92
CA GLN A 26 0.45 1.42 -8.25
C GLN A 26 0.55 2.32 -7.02
N CYS A 27 1.00 3.56 -7.21
CA CYS A 27 1.02 4.57 -6.16
C CYS A 27 -0.11 5.57 -6.40
N SER A 28 -0.96 5.79 -5.40
CA SER A 28 -2.04 6.77 -5.41
C SER A 28 -1.81 7.87 -4.37
N LYS A 29 -2.62 8.94 -4.46
CA LYS A 29 -2.66 9.97 -3.41
C LYS A 29 -3.17 9.36 -2.10
N THR A 30 -2.79 9.97 -0.97
CA THR A 30 -3.25 9.58 0.35
C THR A 30 -4.76 9.73 0.48
N GLY A 31 -5.41 8.77 1.11
CA GLY A 31 -6.85 8.74 1.36
C GLY A 31 -7.58 7.69 0.53
N VAL A 32 -8.36 6.86 1.23
CA VAL A 32 -9.11 5.69 0.73
C VAL A 32 -9.84 5.93 -0.58
N LYS A 33 -10.45 7.10 -0.76
CA LYS A 33 -11.12 7.49 -2.02
C LYS A 33 -10.22 7.31 -3.24
N TYR A 34 -8.96 7.76 -3.17
CA TYR A 34 -8.03 7.68 -4.30
C TYR A 34 -7.46 6.28 -4.48
N LEU A 35 -7.26 5.53 -3.39
CA LEU A 35 -6.83 4.13 -3.48
C LEU A 35 -7.91 3.27 -4.12
N GLN A 36 -9.15 3.37 -3.65
CA GLN A 36 -10.28 2.60 -4.15
C GLN A 36 -10.55 2.88 -5.64
N GLN A 37 -10.56 4.16 -6.06
CA GLN A 37 -10.71 4.52 -7.47
C GLN A 37 -9.61 3.94 -8.37
N MET A 38 -8.40 3.76 -7.84
CA MET A 38 -7.29 3.16 -8.58
C MET A 38 -7.37 1.63 -8.58
N ALA A 39 -7.76 1.03 -7.47
CA ALA A 39 -7.90 -0.43 -7.32
C ALA A 39 -9.01 -0.99 -8.21
N GLN A 40 -10.11 -0.26 -8.38
CA GLN A 40 -11.25 -0.64 -9.25
C GLN A 40 -10.91 -0.70 -10.75
N LYS A 41 -9.71 -0.26 -11.17
CA LYS A 41 -9.24 -0.39 -12.55
C LYS A 41 -8.72 -1.79 -12.89
N PHE A 42 -8.70 -2.69 -11.92
CA PHE A 42 -8.16 -4.05 -12.05
C PHE A 42 -9.23 -5.09 -11.67
N ASP A 43 -9.07 -6.31 -12.18
CA ASP A 43 -9.96 -7.43 -11.83
C ASP A 43 -9.95 -7.78 -10.35
N ILE A 44 -8.78 -7.66 -9.73
CA ILE A 44 -8.58 -7.79 -8.29
C ILE A 44 -7.64 -6.67 -7.87
N GLY A 45 -8.15 -5.73 -7.09
CA GLY A 45 -7.42 -4.58 -6.58
C GLY A 45 -7.26 -4.68 -5.07
N VAL A 46 -6.04 -4.93 -4.60
CA VAL A 46 -5.69 -4.91 -3.18
C VAL A 46 -5.22 -3.50 -2.84
N TYR A 47 -5.80 -2.83 -1.86
CA TYR A 47 -5.32 -1.51 -1.45
C TYR A 47 -5.29 -1.36 0.05
N PHE A 48 -4.15 -0.90 0.58
CA PHE A 48 -3.96 -0.60 1.99
C PHE A 48 -3.05 0.62 2.14
N GLU A 49 -3.42 1.50 3.06
CA GLU A 49 -2.53 2.52 3.60
C GLU A 49 -1.69 1.92 4.74
N ALA A 50 -0.48 2.44 4.95
CA ALA A 50 0.42 1.95 6.01
C ALA A 50 -0.14 2.11 7.43
N ASN A 51 -1.22 2.89 7.61
CA ASN A 51 -1.94 3.04 8.87
C ASN A 51 -2.92 1.87 9.16
N GLY A 52 -3.02 0.89 8.25
CA GLY A 52 -3.89 -0.28 8.37
C GLY A 52 -5.25 -0.15 7.65
N HIS A 53 -5.63 1.02 7.14
CA HIS A 53 -6.88 1.16 6.41
C HIS A 53 -6.77 0.61 4.99
N GLY A 54 -7.60 -0.38 4.64
CA GLY A 54 -7.66 -0.91 3.30
C GLY A 54 -8.69 -2.01 3.14
N THR A 55 -8.81 -2.55 1.93
CA THR A 55 -9.60 -3.76 1.62
C THR A 55 -9.17 -4.28 0.25
N VAL A 56 -9.83 -5.33 -0.23
CA VAL A 56 -9.68 -5.88 -1.59
C VAL A 56 -10.99 -5.69 -2.33
N VAL A 57 -10.92 -5.23 -3.58
CA VAL A 57 -12.07 -5.10 -4.46
C VAL A 57 -11.92 -6.02 -5.66
N PHE A 58 -13.05 -6.57 -6.11
CA PHE A 58 -13.12 -7.44 -7.27
C PHE A 58 -13.95 -6.78 -8.37
N SER A 59 -13.51 -6.90 -9.62
CA SER A 59 -14.35 -6.48 -10.75
C SER A 59 -15.52 -7.44 -10.89
N LYS A 60 -16.65 -6.95 -11.43
CA LYS A 60 -17.82 -7.81 -11.66
C LYS A 60 -17.48 -9.01 -12.54
N SER A 61 -16.66 -8.80 -13.57
CA SER A 61 -16.16 -9.86 -14.43
C SER A 61 -15.34 -10.91 -13.66
N ALA A 62 -14.50 -10.48 -12.71
CA ALA A 62 -13.71 -11.40 -11.90
C ALA A 62 -14.59 -12.23 -10.97
N GLU A 63 -15.55 -11.61 -10.29
CA GLU A 63 -16.51 -12.33 -9.43
C GLU A 63 -17.32 -13.36 -10.21
N ASP A 64 -17.82 -12.99 -11.38
CA ASP A 64 -18.62 -13.88 -12.23
C ASP A 64 -17.79 -15.08 -12.72
N GLN A 65 -16.54 -14.86 -13.11
CA GLN A 65 -15.62 -15.94 -13.50
C GLN A 65 -15.27 -16.87 -12.33
N ILE A 66 -15.01 -16.30 -11.14
CA ILE A 66 -14.75 -17.08 -9.92
C ILE A 66 -15.95 -17.96 -9.60
N HIS A 67 -17.16 -17.40 -9.64
CA HIS A 67 -18.39 -18.14 -9.38
C HIS A 67 -18.63 -19.25 -10.40
N GLN A 68 -18.49 -18.95 -11.70
CA GLN A 68 -18.66 -19.94 -12.76
C GLN A 68 -17.70 -21.12 -12.58
N LEU A 69 -16.42 -20.85 -12.32
CA LEU A 69 -15.41 -21.90 -12.15
C LEU A 69 -15.62 -22.72 -10.86
N ALA A 70 -16.13 -22.10 -9.79
CA ALA A 70 -16.44 -22.80 -8.54
C ALA A 70 -17.58 -23.80 -8.67
N GLU A 71 -18.52 -23.57 -9.59
CA GLU A 71 -19.70 -24.40 -9.85
C GLU A 71 -19.55 -25.33 -11.05
N ASP A 72 -18.58 -25.09 -11.93
CA ASP A 72 -18.36 -25.87 -13.17
C ASP A 72 -18.20 -27.38 -12.86
N PRO A 73 -19.09 -28.25 -13.36
CA PRO A 73 -18.98 -29.70 -13.21
C PRO A 73 -17.82 -30.32 -13.99
N SER A 74 -17.33 -29.63 -15.02
CA SER A 74 -16.25 -30.08 -15.91
C SER A 74 -14.86 -29.62 -15.49
N ALA A 75 -14.78 -28.66 -14.56
CA ALA A 75 -13.52 -28.19 -14.01
C ALA A 75 -12.83 -29.28 -13.17
N ASN A 76 -11.50 -29.34 -13.26
CA ASN A 76 -10.73 -30.25 -12.41
C ASN A 76 -10.82 -29.83 -10.93
N ASP A 77 -10.61 -30.80 -10.04
CA ASP A 77 -10.80 -30.57 -8.60
C ASP A 77 -9.88 -29.50 -8.02
N GLU A 78 -8.68 -29.31 -8.56
CA GLU A 78 -7.74 -28.29 -8.09
C GLU A 78 -8.22 -26.87 -8.42
N ALA A 79 -8.57 -26.63 -9.68
CA ALA A 79 -9.14 -25.36 -10.12
C ALA A 79 -10.44 -25.03 -9.37
N LYS A 80 -11.29 -26.03 -9.16
CA LYS A 80 -12.54 -25.87 -8.41
C LYS A 80 -12.31 -25.52 -6.94
N ARG A 81 -11.32 -26.16 -6.29
CA ARG A 81 -10.90 -25.80 -4.91
C ARG A 81 -10.36 -24.37 -4.86
N ALA A 82 -9.48 -24.00 -5.78
CA ALA A 82 -8.93 -22.64 -5.83
C ALA A 82 -10.02 -21.58 -6.05
N ALA A 83 -10.97 -21.84 -6.95
CA ALA A 83 -12.11 -20.96 -7.21
C ALA A 83 -12.98 -20.78 -5.96
N ARG A 84 -13.27 -21.87 -5.22
CA ARG A 84 -14.02 -21.80 -3.96
C ARG A 84 -13.29 -21.04 -2.87
N MET A 85 -11.95 -21.14 -2.81
CA MET A 85 -11.14 -20.34 -1.88
C MET A 85 -11.20 -18.85 -2.22
N LEU A 86 -11.10 -18.49 -3.51
CA LEU A 86 -11.28 -17.11 -3.98
C LEU A 86 -12.69 -16.60 -3.70
N GLN A 87 -13.72 -17.40 -3.98
CA GLN A 87 -15.11 -17.07 -3.68
C GLN A 87 -15.32 -16.82 -2.19
N SER A 88 -14.71 -17.64 -1.34
CA SER A 88 -14.76 -17.44 0.12
C SER A 88 -14.06 -16.14 0.54
N SER A 89 -12.96 -15.78 -0.12
CA SER A 89 -12.26 -14.51 0.11
C SER A 89 -13.13 -13.32 -0.27
N VAL A 90 -13.83 -13.39 -1.42
CA VAL A 90 -14.80 -12.37 -1.86
C VAL A 90 -15.91 -12.16 -0.82
N ASN A 91 -16.39 -13.25 -0.21
CA ASN A 91 -17.48 -13.21 0.77
C ASN A 91 -17.07 -12.72 2.16
N VAL A 92 -15.80 -12.93 2.55
CA VAL A 92 -15.27 -12.48 3.85
C VAL A 92 -14.89 -11.00 3.80
N ILE A 93 -14.35 -10.54 2.66
CA ILE A 93 -13.83 -9.19 2.50
C ILE A 93 -14.97 -8.17 2.38
N ASN A 94 -14.90 -7.10 3.17
CA ASN A 94 -15.79 -5.96 3.02
C ASN A 94 -15.37 -5.11 1.81
N GLN A 95 -16.01 -5.33 0.67
CA GLN A 95 -15.70 -4.58 -0.57
C GLN A 95 -16.23 -3.14 -0.58
N THR A 96 -17.00 -2.71 0.44
CA THR A 96 -17.59 -1.36 0.50
C THR A 96 -16.61 -0.34 1.07
N ILE A 97 -15.97 -0.70 2.18
CA ILE A 97 -14.97 0.12 2.89
C ILE A 97 -14.05 -0.81 3.70
N GLY A 98 -12.88 -0.32 4.09
CA GLY A 98 -11.99 -1.09 4.97
C GLY A 98 -12.65 -1.46 6.29
N ASP A 99 -12.48 -2.71 6.69
CA ASP A 99 -13.14 -3.32 7.84
C ASP A 99 -12.14 -4.20 8.59
N ALA A 100 -11.70 -3.72 9.74
CA ALA A 100 -10.65 -4.38 10.51
C ALA A 100 -11.01 -5.81 10.96
N ILE A 101 -12.31 -6.12 11.16
CA ILE A 101 -12.74 -7.47 11.55
C ILE A 101 -12.65 -8.39 10.34
N SER A 102 -13.15 -7.93 9.19
CA SER A 102 -13.03 -8.63 7.91
C SER A 102 -11.56 -8.90 7.55
N ASP A 103 -10.71 -7.87 7.66
CA ASP A 103 -9.26 -7.96 7.40
C ASP A 103 -8.58 -8.97 8.34
N MET A 104 -8.89 -8.92 9.65
CA MET A 104 -8.37 -9.86 10.64
C MET A 104 -8.77 -11.30 10.29
N LEU A 105 -10.04 -11.56 9.97
CA LEU A 105 -10.52 -12.90 9.59
C LEU A 105 -9.84 -13.40 8.31
N LEU A 106 -9.65 -12.54 7.32
CA LEU A 106 -8.94 -12.87 6.10
C LEU A 106 -7.47 -13.22 6.38
N ILE A 107 -6.77 -12.41 7.18
CA ILE A 107 -5.36 -12.63 7.54
C ILE A 107 -5.20 -13.96 8.27
N GLU A 108 -6.03 -14.23 9.30
CA GLU A 108 -6.00 -15.50 10.04
C GLU A 108 -6.23 -16.70 9.11
N ALA A 109 -7.20 -16.60 8.19
CA ALA A 109 -7.44 -17.64 7.20
C ALA A 109 -6.23 -17.87 6.27
N ILE A 110 -5.61 -16.80 5.77
CA ILE A 110 -4.42 -16.88 4.90
C ILE A 110 -3.26 -17.55 5.64
N LEU A 111 -2.98 -17.14 6.88
CA LEU A 111 -1.91 -17.71 7.69
C LEU A 111 -2.15 -19.20 7.98
N ALA A 112 -3.38 -19.57 8.34
CA ALA A 112 -3.77 -20.97 8.57
C ALA A 112 -3.62 -21.83 7.31
N ILE A 113 -4.09 -21.35 6.15
CA ILE A 113 -3.98 -22.05 4.86
C ILE A 113 -2.51 -22.23 4.46
N LYS A 114 -1.67 -21.23 4.70
CA LYS A 114 -0.24 -21.28 4.38
C LYS A 114 0.60 -22.04 5.40
N GLY A 115 0.03 -22.43 6.54
CA GLY A 115 0.78 -22.97 7.68
C GLY A 115 1.87 -22.00 8.16
N MET A 116 1.58 -20.69 8.08
CA MET A 116 2.55 -19.62 8.33
C MET A 116 2.30 -18.97 9.69
N THR A 117 3.34 -18.88 10.51
CA THR A 117 3.33 -18.10 11.75
C THR A 117 3.44 -16.60 11.46
N ILE A 118 3.04 -15.77 12.43
CA ILE A 118 3.19 -14.30 12.32
C ILE A 118 4.67 -13.91 12.12
N GLN A 119 5.60 -14.62 12.75
CA GLN A 119 7.04 -14.36 12.61
C GLN A 119 7.54 -14.68 11.19
N GLN A 120 7.06 -15.78 10.60
CA GLN A 120 7.38 -16.11 9.20
C GLN A 120 6.77 -15.11 8.23
N TRP A 121 5.54 -14.65 8.50
CA TRP A 121 4.91 -13.60 7.70
C TRP A 121 5.69 -12.28 7.81
N HIS A 122 6.10 -11.88 9.02
CA HIS A 122 6.92 -10.69 9.21
C HIS A 122 8.27 -10.78 8.48
N ALA A 123 8.83 -11.99 8.34
CA ALA A 123 10.14 -12.21 7.72
C ALA A 123 10.12 -12.30 6.18
N ILE A 124 8.97 -12.16 5.50
CA ILE A 124 8.91 -12.29 4.02
C ILE A 124 9.68 -11.18 3.29
N TYR A 125 9.83 -10.02 3.93
CA TYR A 125 10.73 -8.93 3.54
C TYR A 125 11.10 -8.13 4.79
N THR A 126 12.12 -7.28 4.69
CA THR A 126 12.54 -6.41 5.80
C THR A 126 12.31 -4.96 5.42
N ASP A 127 11.50 -4.24 6.20
CA ASP A 127 11.30 -2.81 6.02
C ASP A 127 12.63 -2.04 6.09
N LEU A 128 12.76 -1.02 5.26
CA LEU A 128 13.78 0.00 5.48
C LEU A 128 13.49 0.73 6.80
N PRO A 129 14.51 1.03 7.62
CA PRO A 129 14.38 2.02 8.67
C PRO A 129 13.73 3.31 8.12
N ASN A 130 12.71 3.79 8.83
CA ASN A 130 11.90 4.91 8.38
C ASN A 130 11.45 5.80 9.55
N ARG A 131 11.15 7.05 9.23
CA ARG A 131 10.78 8.09 10.17
C ARG A 131 9.72 8.98 9.55
N GLN A 132 8.63 9.20 10.30
CA GLN A 132 7.62 10.17 9.94
C GLN A 132 7.53 11.25 11.02
N ILE A 133 7.67 12.52 10.64
CA ILE A 133 7.50 13.65 11.54
C ILE A 133 6.38 14.58 11.07
N LYS A 134 5.80 15.30 12.03
CA LYS A 134 4.82 16.35 11.80
C LYS A 134 5.46 17.70 12.10
N VAL A 135 5.43 18.62 11.14
CA VAL A 135 5.98 19.97 11.28
C VAL A 135 4.85 20.98 11.24
N LYS A 136 4.76 21.83 12.27
CA LYS A 136 3.83 22.96 12.27
C LYS A 136 4.42 24.08 11.41
N VAL A 137 3.62 24.61 10.51
CA VAL A 137 3.99 25.72 9.61
C VAL A 137 2.96 26.84 9.74
N ALA A 138 3.33 28.05 9.32
CA ALA A 138 2.42 29.20 9.38
C ALA A 138 1.23 29.07 8.42
N ASP A 139 1.46 28.53 7.22
CA ASP A 139 0.41 28.17 6.27
C ASP A 139 0.82 26.92 5.50
N ARG A 140 0.11 25.80 5.70
CA ARG A 140 0.41 24.54 5.00
C ARG A 140 0.02 24.56 3.52
N ARG A 141 -0.82 25.50 3.09
CA ARG A 141 -1.32 25.60 1.70
C ARG A 141 -0.26 26.12 0.73
N VAL A 142 0.88 26.57 1.23
CA VAL A 142 2.02 26.97 0.40
C VAL A 142 2.75 25.77 -0.21
N ILE A 143 2.46 24.54 0.26
CA ILE A 143 3.03 23.31 -0.28
C ILE A 143 1.99 22.61 -1.16
N ASP A 144 2.19 22.70 -2.47
CA ASP A 144 1.49 21.88 -3.45
C ASP A 144 2.36 20.69 -3.86
N THR A 145 1.70 19.58 -4.19
CA THR A 145 2.38 18.33 -4.56
C THR A 145 1.84 17.74 -5.85
N THR A 146 2.68 16.94 -6.50
CA THR A 146 2.36 16.16 -7.70
C THR A 146 2.84 14.72 -7.54
N ASP A 147 2.63 13.90 -8.57
CA ASP A 147 3.14 12.53 -8.65
C ASP A 147 2.76 11.67 -7.42
N ALA A 148 1.46 11.50 -7.20
CA ALA A 148 0.91 10.80 -6.03
C ALA A 148 1.41 11.39 -4.68
N GLU A 149 1.58 12.71 -4.63
CA GLU A 149 2.10 13.46 -3.46
C GLU A 149 3.57 13.15 -3.11
N ARG A 150 4.32 12.53 -4.01
CA ARG A 150 5.75 12.20 -3.81
C ARG A 150 6.68 13.37 -4.09
N ARG A 151 6.22 14.37 -4.84
CA ARG A 151 7.04 15.54 -5.21
C ARG A 151 6.34 16.84 -4.86
N ALA A 152 7.06 17.77 -4.25
CA ALA A 152 6.63 19.14 -4.05
C ALA A 152 6.77 19.94 -5.37
N VAL A 153 5.76 20.75 -5.68
CA VAL A 153 5.76 21.70 -6.79
C VAL A 153 6.01 23.11 -6.27
N SER A 154 5.47 23.42 -5.09
CA SER A 154 5.67 24.67 -4.38
C SER A 154 6.04 24.39 -2.91
N PRO A 155 6.79 25.29 -2.25
CA PRO A 155 7.50 26.42 -2.84
C PRO A 155 8.66 25.98 -3.75
N ALA A 156 9.06 26.85 -4.67
CA ALA A 156 10.18 26.59 -5.57
C ALA A 156 11.48 26.36 -4.76
N GLY A 157 12.28 25.37 -5.17
CA GLY A 157 13.51 24.99 -4.47
C GLY A 157 13.32 23.91 -3.40
N LEU A 158 12.09 23.67 -2.91
CA LEU A 158 11.85 22.67 -1.87
C LEU A 158 12.17 21.25 -2.36
N GLN A 159 11.69 20.88 -3.56
CA GLN A 159 11.92 19.54 -4.07
C GLN A 159 13.40 19.32 -4.42
N GLU A 160 14.08 20.33 -4.96
CA GLU A 160 15.51 20.28 -5.27
C GLU A 160 16.35 20.07 -4.00
N ALA A 161 15.95 20.71 -2.89
CA ALA A 161 16.58 20.52 -1.59
C ALA A 161 16.36 19.09 -1.07
N ILE A 162 15.12 18.57 -1.14
CA ILE A 162 14.81 17.18 -0.76
C ILE A 162 15.63 16.19 -1.60
N ASP A 163 15.63 16.34 -2.92
CA ASP A 163 16.37 15.47 -3.85
C ASP A 163 17.88 15.50 -3.55
N SER A 164 18.42 16.65 -3.13
CA SER A 164 19.83 16.82 -2.76
C SER A 164 20.19 16.17 -1.41
N LEU A 165 19.26 16.15 -0.45
CA LEU A 165 19.44 15.47 0.84
C LEU A 165 19.35 13.95 0.67
N VAL A 166 18.36 13.46 -0.07
CA VAL A 166 18.16 12.03 -0.35
C VAL A 166 19.41 11.39 -0.95
N LYS A 167 20.08 12.08 -1.89
CA LYS A 167 21.32 11.59 -2.54
C LYS A 167 22.48 11.31 -1.58
N ARG A 168 22.44 11.84 -0.35
CA ARG A 168 23.50 11.65 0.65
C ARG A 168 23.40 10.32 1.38
N HIS A 169 22.28 9.61 1.25
CA HIS A 169 21.98 8.40 1.99
C HIS A 169 21.68 7.23 1.02
N LYS A 170 22.05 6.02 1.42
CA LYS A 170 21.78 4.80 0.63
C LYS A 170 20.33 4.34 0.81
N LYS A 171 19.75 3.81 -0.27
CA LYS A 171 18.35 3.35 -0.33
C LYS A 171 17.36 4.37 0.24
N ALA A 172 17.66 5.65 0.07
CA ALA A 172 16.94 6.71 0.73
C ALA A 172 15.80 7.24 -0.13
N ARG A 173 14.72 7.63 0.54
CA ARG A 173 13.58 8.31 -0.05
C ARG A 173 12.96 9.22 0.99
N SER A 174 12.61 10.43 0.57
CA SER A 174 11.90 11.39 1.40
C SER A 174 10.88 12.17 0.58
N PHE A 175 9.76 12.52 1.20
CA PHE A 175 8.76 13.39 0.60
C PHE A 175 8.05 14.22 1.67
N VAL A 176 7.48 15.34 1.22
CA VAL A 176 6.79 16.31 2.06
C VAL A 176 5.40 16.55 1.50
N ARG A 177 4.37 16.55 2.36
CA ARG A 177 3.01 16.89 1.96
C ARG A 177 2.21 17.59 3.06
N PRO A 178 1.29 18.50 2.74
CA PRO A 178 0.38 19.07 3.72
C PRO A 178 -0.62 18.02 4.24
N SER A 179 -0.87 17.99 5.55
CA SER A 179 -1.94 17.16 6.10
C SER A 179 -3.31 17.65 5.64
N GLY A 180 -4.22 16.73 5.30
CA GLY A 180 -5.60 17.07 4.92
C GLY A 180 -6.51 17.32 6.13
N THR A 181 -6.11 16.85 7.31
CA THR A 181 -6.93 16.82 8.54
C THR A 181 -6.36 17.63 9.69
N GLU A 182 -5.11 18.08 9.58
CA GLU A 182 -4.37 18.78 10.63
C GLU A 182 -3.65 19.99 10.01
N ASP A 183 -3.43 21.06 10.78
CA ASP A 183 -2.66 22.23 10.32
C ASP A 183 -1.14 22.00 10.46
N VAL A 184 -0.66 20.96 9.78
CA VAL A 184 0.73 20.50 9.79
C VAL A 184 1.14 20.02 8.40
N VAL A 185 2.44 19.96 8.20
CA VAL A 185 3.10 19.30 7.07
C VAL A 185 3.69 17.99 7.58
N ARG A 186 3.53 16.92 6.81
CA ARG A 186 4.11 15.61 7.10
C ARG A 186 5.37 15.44 6.28
N ILE A 187 6.43 15.02 6.95
CA ILE A 187 7.70 14.63 6.33
C ILE A 187 7.87 13.15 6.61
N TYR A 188 8.09 12.39 5.55
CA TYR A 188 8.44 10.97 5.64
C TYR A 188 9.82 10.78 5.06
N ALA A 189 10.66 9.99 5.74
CA ALA A 189 11.95 9.56 5.24
C ALA A 189 12.15 8.06 5.53
N GLU A 190 12.79 7.36 4.61
CA GLU A 190 13.34 6.02 4.79
C GLU A 190 14.76 5.97 4.26
N ALA A 191 15.60 5.09 4.80
CA ALA A 191 16.98 4.90 4.37
C ALA A 191 17.50 3.51 4.79
N GLU A 192 18.73 3.16 4.37
CA GLU A 192 19.36 1.88 4.73
C GLU A 192 19.58 1.69 6.25
N THR A 193 19.78 2.78 7.01
CA THR A 193 19.96 2.73 8.48
C THR A 193 19.02 3.68 9.20
N GLN A 194 18.73 3.40 10.47
CA GLN A 194 17.86 4.24 11.30
C GLN A 194 18.44 5.65 11.46
N GLU A 195 19.74 5.76 11.68
CA GLU A 195 20.43 7.05 11.80
C GLU A 195 20.31 7.88 10.53
N SER A 196 20.38 7.24 9.36
CA SER A 196 20.20 7.93 8.08
C SER A 196 18.75 8.36 7.86
N ALA A 197 17.78 7.53 8.24
CA ALA A 197 16.36 7.87 8.11
C ALA A 197 15.98 9.03 9.05
N ASP A 198 16.48 9.01 10.28
CA ASP A 198 16.27 10.09 11.25
C ASP A 198 16.96 11.37 10.80
N ALA A 199 18.22 11.31 10.35
CA ALA A 199 18.94 12.47 9.84
C ALA A 199 18.30 13.08 8.58
N LEU A 200 17.70 12.26 7.72
CA LEU A 200 17.00 12.73 6.51
C LEU A 200 15.62 13.34 6.82
N ALA A 201 14.98 12.92 7.91
CA ALA A 201 13.68 13.45 8.32
C ALA A 201 13.78 14.84 8.97
N HIS A 202 14.94 15.19 9.56
CA HIS A 202 15.17 16.38 10.36
C HIS A 202 15.95 17.47 9.62
#